data_AF-A0AAE1CQN1-F1
#
_entry.id   AF-A0AAE1CQN1-F1
#
_cell.length_a   1.000
_cell.length_b   1.000
_cell.length_c   1.000
_cell.angle_alpha   90.00
_cell.angle_beta   90.00
_cell.angle_gamma   90.00
#
_symmetry.space_group_name_H-M   'P 1'
#
loop_
_entity.id
_entity.type
_entity.pdbx_description
1 polymer ?
#
loop_
_entity_poly.entity_id
_entity_poly.type
_entity_poly.pdbx_seq_one_letter_code
_entity_poly.pdbx_strand_id
1 'polypeptide(L)'
;MSKPKKEVEVVVFNNPYKGKDKRSSLVENDDNQKDKLKSGQAGPSASRPTFDQKKAKYEIRKLGIHGMDKSNKQNAMADLLIELGATPPRNKVYHIKEYQQMAKKKKEEEEKMQMMTEGKKKKKAKEKRKRDKDDLLNYVDGQTGFYKDGVQFVKKMKR
;
A
#
# COMPACT_ATOMS: atom_id res chain seq x y z
N MET A 1 -64.86 12.90 28.30
CA MET A 1 -64.58 11.45 28.34
C MET A 1 -63.34 11.16 27.51
N SER A 2 -62.21 10.83 28.14
CA SER A 2 -60.91 10.56 27.48
C SER A 2 -60.77 9.06 27.17
N LYS A 3 -60.31 8.70 25.97
CA LYS A 3 -60.09 7.29 25.58
C LYS A 3 -58.87 6.70 26.31
N PRO A 4 -58.90 5.43 26.74
CA PRO A 4 -57.73 4.80 27.36
C PRO A 4 -56.64 4.57 26.32
N LYS A 5 -55.38 4.87 26.69
CA LYS A 5 -54.21 4.65 25.86
C LYS A 5 -53.87 3.15 25.86
N LYS A 6 -53.68 2.57 24.67
CA LYS A 6 -53.19 1.19 24.53
C LYS A 6 -51.69 1.16 24.80
N GLU A 7 -51.26 0.22 25.61
CA GLU A 7 -49.85 -0.02 25.88
C GLU A 7 -49.20 -0.69 24.66
N VAL A 8 -48.04 -0.19 24.25
CA VAL A 8 -47.28 -0.67 23.09
C VAL A 8 -46.12 -1.50 23.61
N GLU A 9 -46.16 -2.81 23.35
CA GLU A 9 -45.03 -3.69 23.65
C GLU A 9 -43.96 -3.55 22.57
N VAL A 10 -42.80 -3.03 22.97
CA VAL A 10 -41.63 -2.90 22.09
C VAL A 10 -40.73 -4.11 22.30
N VAL A 11 -40.79 -5.06 21.36
CA VAL A 11 -39.89 -6.23 21.35
C VAL A 11 -38.60 -5.87 20.62
N VAL A 12 -37.49 -5.81 21.36
CA VAL A 12 -36.16 -5.58 20.79
C VAL A 12 -35.46 -6.92 20.57
N PHE A 13 -35.19 -7.26 19.30
CA PHE A 13 -34.44 -8.46 18.95
C PHE A 13 -32.94 -8.19 18.95
N ASN A 14 -32.23 -8.80 19.90
CA ASN A 14 -30.77 -8.83 19.89
C ASN A 14 -30.30 -9.94 18.94
N ASN A 15 -29.84 -9.56 17.75
CA ASN A 15 -29.29 -10.50 16.77
C ASN A 15 -27.85 -10.90 17.16
N PRO A 16 -27.58 -12.18 17.52
CA PRO A 16 -26.26 -12.62 17.95
C PRO A 16 -25.22 -12.67 16.81
N TYR A 17 -25.65 -12.64 15.54
CA TYR A 17 -24.76 -12.66 14.38
C TYR A 17 -24.31 -11.26 13.94
N LYS A 18 -24.91 -10.20 14.48
CA LYS A 18 -24.47 -8.82 14.24
C LYS A 18 -23.38 -8.47 15.27
N GLY A 19 -22.15 -8.91 14.97
CA GLY A 19 -20.97 -8.52 15.73
C GLY A 19 -20.93 -7.01 15.91
N LYS A 20 -20.68 -6.58 17.15
CA LYS A 20 -20.59 -5.17 17.59
C LYS A 20 -19.94 -4.31 16.51
N ASP A 21 -20.73 -3.44 15.88
CA ASP A 21 -20.19 -2.33 15.10
C ASP A 21 -19.32 -1.50 16.06
N LYS A 22 -18.00 -1.67 15.99
CA LYS A 22 -16.99 -0.88 16.72
C LYS A 22 -16.91 0.54 16.14
N ARG A 23 -18.06 1.21 15.99
CA ARG A 23 -18.17 2.57 15.45
C ARG A 23 -18.38 3.62 16.55
N SER A 24 -18.21 3.26 17.82
CA SER A 24 -18.37 4.18 18.95
C SER A 24 -17.18 4.21 19.91
N SER A 25 -15.96 4.07 19.40
CA SER A 25 -14.77 4.50 20.12
C SER A 25 -13.70 4.92 19.09
N LEU A 26 -14.04 5.91 18.26
CA LEU A 26 -13.00 6.69 17.61
C LEU A 26 -12.37 7.52 18.74
N VAL A 27 -11.29 6.99 19.31
CA VAL A 27 -10.40 7.77 20.16
C VAL A 27 -9.90 8.90 19.26
N GLU A 28 -10.35 10.12 19.53
CA GLU A 28 -9.70 11.32 19.04
C GLU A 28 -8.29 11.32 19.65
N ASN A 29 -7.34 10.72 18.94
CA ASN A 29 -5.94 11.06 19.16
C ASN A 29 -5.76 12.45 18.55
N ASP A 30 -6.05 13.46 19.37
CA ASP A 30 -5.56 14.81 19.20
C ASP A 30 -4.04 14.73 19.29
N ASP A 31 -3.38 14.43 18.16
CA ASP A 31 -1.95 14.66 17.98
C ASP A 31 -1.67 16.17 17.89
N ASN A 32 -2.19 16.95 18.84
CA ASN A 32 -1.53 18.16 19.30
C ASN A 32 -0.43 17.76 20.28
N GLN A 33 0.60 17.09 19.76
CA GLN A 33 1.93 17.32 20.29
C GLN A 33 2.27 18.78 19.95
N LYS A 34 1.79 19.69 20.80
CA LYS A 34 2.51 20.93 21.07
C LYS A 34 3.88 20.47 21.51
N ASP A 35 4.82 20.43 20.57
CA ASP A 35 6.24 20.53 20.87
C ASP A 35 6.39 21.81 21.68
N LYS A 36 6.31 21.66 23.00
CA LYS A 36 6.76 22.67 23.94
C LYS A 36 8.25 22.80 23.69
N LEU A 37 8.63 23.68 22.77
CA LEU A 37 9.90 24.38 22.85
C LEU A 37 9.90 25.05 24.23
N LYS A 38 10.43 24.36 25.24
CA LYS A 38 10.84 24.97 26.49
C LYS A 38 11.98 25.91 26.14
N SER A 39 11.64 27.14 25.77
CA SER A 39 12.58 28.25 25.70
C SER A 39 13.00 28.59 27.13
N GLY A 40 14.02 27.91 27.63
CA GLY A 40 14.56 28.18 28.95
C GLY A 40 15.42 27.02 29.42
N GLN A 41 16.73 27.25 29.40
CA GLN A 41 17.83 26.36 29.79
C GLN A 41 18.33 25.41 28.69
N ALA A 42 19.19 25.92 27.84
CA ALA A 42 20.25 25.12 27.27
C ALA A 42 21.58 25.87 27.47
N GLY A 43 22.48 25.28 28.25
CA GLY A 43 23.88 25.71 28.30
C GLY A 43 24.57 25.49 26.93
N PRO A 44 25.88 25.76 26.81
CA PRO A 44 26.61 25.79 25.53
C PRO A 44 26.76 24.43 24.81
N SER A 45 26.04 23.39 25.25
CA SER A 45 25.94 22.08 24.58
C SER A 45 24.52 21.80 24.07
N ALA A 46 23.77 22.84 23.71
CA ALA A 46 22.47 22.71 23.06
C ALA A 46 22.65 21.98 21.72
N SER A 47 22.39 20.67 21.72
CA SER A 47 22.33 19.82 20.53
C SER A 47 21.60 20.56 19.42
N ARG A 48 22.30 20.80 18.30
CA ARG A 48 21.68 21.42 17.13
C ARG A 48 20.44 20.59 16.77
N PRO A 49 19.28 21.21 16.53
CA PRO A 49 18.09 20.47 16.14
C PRO A 49 18.42 19.65 14.89
N THR A 50 18.41 18.32 15.01
CA THR A 50 18.69 17.43 13.90
C THR A 50 17.48 17.45 12.96
N PHE A 51 17.72 17.78 11.69
CA PHE A 51 16.67 17.81 10.68
C PHE A 51 16.29 16.38 10.27
N ASP A 52 15.08 15.95 10.65
CA ASP A 52 14.54 14.67 10.24
C ASP A 52 13.80 14.80 8.90
N GLN A 53 14.44 14.30 7.83
CA GLN A 53 13.88 14.32 6.47
C GLN A 53 12.54 13.57 6.38
N LYS A 54 12.32 12.51 7.18
CA LYS A 54 11.09 11.73 7.11
C LYS A 54 9.91 12.52 7.66
N LYS A 55 10.12 13.23 8.77
CA LYS A 55 9.12 14.15 9.35
C LYS A 55 8.81 15.30 8.39
N ALA A 56 9.85 15.92 7.83
CA ALA A 56 9.67 16.99 6.86
C ALA A 56 8.86 16.53 5.62
N LYS A 57 9.16 15.34 5.08
CA LYS A 57 8.39 14.76 3.96
C LYS A 57 6.92 14.60 4.33
N TYR A 58 6.62 14.10 5.53
CA TYR A 58 5.26 13.92 6.01
C TYR A 58 4.52 15.26 6.15
N GLU A 59 5.15 16.26 6.76
CA GLU A 59 4.58 17.60 6.95
C GLU A 59 4.30 18.31 5.62
N ILE A 60 5.26 18.25 4.69
CA ILE A 60 5.09 18.80 3.33
C ILE A 60 3.89 18.15 2.65
N ARG A 61 3.76 16.82 2.75
CA ARG A 61 2.63 16.09 2.16
C ARG A 61 1.30 16.47 2.83
N LYS A 62 1.26 16.58 4.15
CA LYS A 62 0.08 17.02 4.92
C LYS A 62 -0.36 18.43 4.52
N LEU A 63 0.60 19.36 4.37
CA LEU A 63 0.37 20.73 3.91
C LEU A 63 -0.17 20.75 2.47
N GLY A 64 0.44 19.99 1.56
CA GLY A 64 -0.02 19.88 0.18
C GLY A 64 -1.44 19.34 0.06
N ILE A 65 -1.80 18.35 0.89
CA ILE A 65 -3.17 17.80 0.93
C ILE A 65 -4.18 18.85 1.42
N HIS A 66 -3.76 19.74 2.32
CA HIS A 66 -4.66 20.73 2.90
C HIS A 66 -5.24 21.68 1.85
N GLY A 67 -4.45 22.06 0.84
CA GLY A 67 -4.81 23.00 -0.22
C GLY A 67 -5.60 22.42 -1.40
N MET A 68 -5.97 21.14 -1.38
CA MET A 68 -6.72 20.51 -2.49
C MET A 68 -8.24 20.56 -2.28
N ASP A 69 -8.98 20.46 -3.39
CA ASP A 69 -10.43 20.28 -3.40
C ASP A 69 -10.89 19.04 -2.64
N LYS A 70 -12.15 19.05 -2.17
CA LYS A 70 -12.67 18.03 -1.26
C LYS A 70 -12.54 16.59 -1.78
N SER A 71 -12.78 16.36 -3.07
CA SER A 71 -12.64 15.05 -3.71
C SER A 71 -11.18 14.58 -3.76
N ASN A 72 -10.29 15.46 -4.23
CA ASN A 72 -8.87 15.17 -4.37
C ASN A 72 -8.19 15.01 -2.99
N LYS A 73 -8.62 15.80 -2.01
CA LYS A 73 -8.17 15.75 -0.61
C LYS A 73 -8.43 14.38 0.01
N GLN A 74 -9.61 13.81 -0.20
CA GLN A 74 -9.95 12.47 0.32
C GLN A 74 -9.06 11.38 -0.28
N ASN A 75 -8.85 11.41 -1.60
CA ASN A 75 -8.00 10.42 -2.28
C ASN A 75 -6.54 10.51 -1.79
N ALA A 76 -5.96 11.72 -1.76
CA ALA A 76 -4.58 11.88 -1.33
C ALA A 76 -4.36 11.61 0.16
N MET A 77 -5.37 11.87 1.00
CA MET A 77 -5.35 11.49 2.41
C MET A 77 -5.41 9.98 2.59
N ALA A 78 -6.24 9.28 1.82
CA ALA A 78 -6.26 7.81 1.81
C ALA A 78 -4.89 7.26 1.40
N ASP A 79 -4.26 7.82 0.36
CA ASP A 79 -2.91 7.42 -0.06
C ASP A 79 -1.86 7.69 1.03
N LEU A 80 -1.96 8.80 1.76
CA LEU A 80 -1.06 9.12 2.88
C LEU A 80 -1.22 8.09 4.00
N LEU A 81 -2.46 7.74 4.35
CA LEU A 81 -2.74 6.75 5.38
C LEU A 81 -2.19 5.37 5.00
N ILE A 82 -2.33 4.97 3.73
CA ILE A 82 -1.76 3.72 3.22
C ILE A 82 -0.22 3.74 3.33
N GLU A 83 0.44 4.85 2.99
CA GLU A 83 1.90 5.01 3.16
C GLU A 83 2.32 4.88 4.63
N LEU A 84 1.49 5.37 5.57
CA LEU A 84 1.69 5.21 7.01
C LEU A 84 1.36 3.80 7.54
N GLY A 85 0.89 2.89 6.69
CA GLY A 85 0.59 1.51 7.05
C GLY A 85 -0.88 1.21 7.34
N ALA A 86 -1.79 2.14 7.06
CA ALA A 86 -3.22 1.84 7.12
C ALA A 86 -3.59 0.79 6.05
N THR A 87 -4.58 -0.04 6.37
CA THR A 87 -5.09 -1.03 5.41
C THR A 87 -5.79 -0.32 4.25
N PRO A 88 -5.49 -0.68 2.98
CA PRO A 88 -6.15 -0.06 1.84
C PRO A 88 -7.66 -0.35 1.84
N PRO A 89 -8.47 0.54 1.25
CA PRO A 89 -9.92 0.34 1.17
C PRO A 89 -10.25 -0.92 0.37
N ARG A 90 -11.36 -1.58 0.73
CA ARG A 90 -11.78 -2.80 0.04
C ARG A 90 -12.13 -2.49 -1.42
N ASN A 91 -11.66 -3.35 -2.31
CA ASN A 91 -12.01 -3.27 -3.72
C ASN A 91 -13.52 -3.46 -3.91
N LYS A 92 -14.09 -2.71 -4.87
CA LYS A 92 -15.45 -2.92 -5.34
C LYS A 92 -15.57 -4.33 -5.94
N VAL A 93 -16.66 -5.02 -5.59
CA VAL A 93 -16.96 -6.35 -6.13
C VAL A 93 -17.76 -6.17 -7.42
N TYR A 94 -17.37 -6.87 -8.48
CA TYR A 94 -18.02 -6.81 -9.79
C TYR A 94 -18.36 -8.21 -10.27
N HIS A 95 -19.37 -8.33 -11.12
CA HIS A 95 -19.63 -9.58 -11.82
C HIS A 95 -18.51 -9.88 -12.82
N ILE A 96 -18.19 -11.16 -13.03
CA ILE A 96 -17.00 -11.57 -13.80
C ILE A 96 -16.96 -10.98 -15.22
N LYS A 97 -18.11 -10.88 -15.89
CA LYS A 97 -18.21 -10.32 -17.24
C LYS A 97 -17.87 -8.83 -17.27
N GLU A 98 -18.35 -8.06 -16.30
CA GLU A 98 -18.09 -6.62 -16.17
C GLU A 98 -16.62 -6.35 -15.86
N TYR A 99 -16.04 -7.15 -14.96
CA TYR A 99 -14.63 -7.05 -14.62
C TYR A 99 -13.73 -7.28 -15.84
N GLN A 100 -14.03 -8.30 -16.66
CA GLN A 100 -13.28 -8.57 -17.88
C GLN A 100 -13.37 -7.41 -18.89
N GLN A 101 -14.55 -6.81 -19.05
CA GLN A 101 -14.72 -5.65 -19.93
C GLN A 101 -13.93 -4.43 -19.43
N MET A 102 -13.99 -4.14 -18.12
CA MET A 102 -13.19 -3.05 -17.54
C MET A 102 -11.69 -3.29 -17.65
N ALA A 103 -11.23 -4.53 -17.44
CA ALA A 103 -9.83 -4.89 -17.58
C ALA A 103 -9.32 -4.71 -19.01
N LYS A 104 -10.13 -5.09 -20.02
CA LYS A 104 -9.80 -4.85 -21.44
C LYS A 104 -9.69 -3.36 -21.75
N LYS A 105 -10.66 -2.54 -21.32
CA LYS A 105 -10.64 -1.09 -21.52
C LYS A 105 -9.43 -0.42 -20.87
N LYS A 106 -9.12 -0.78 -19.62
CA LYS A 106 -7.93 -0.25 -18.91
C LYS A 106 -6.63 -0.58 -19.64
N LYS A 107 -6.51 -1.79 -20.19
CA LYS A 107 -5.32 -2.20 -20.95
C LYS A 107 -5.17 -1.36 -22.23
N GLU A 108 -6.27 -1.14 -22.95
CA GLU A 108 -6.27 -0.31 -24.16
C GLU A 108 -5.92 1.16 -23.86
N GLU A 109 -6.47 1.73 -22.77
CA GLU A 109 -6.12 3.09 -22.32
C GLU A 109 -4.65 3.20 -21.91
N GLU A 110 -4.10 2.19 -21.23
CA GLU A 110 -2.69 2.16 -20.87
C GLU A 110 -1.78 2.07 -22.12
N GLU A 111 -2.16 1.26 -23.11
CA GLU A 111 -1.46 1.17 -24.39
C GLU A 111 -1.50 2.51 -25.15
N LYS A 112 -2.65 3.19 -25.18
CA LYS A 112 -2.77 4.53 -25.79
C LYS A 112 -1.93 5.58 -25.07
N MET A 113 -1.95 5.62 -23.73
CA MET A 113 -1.08 6.52 -22.96
C MET A 113 0.40 6.20 -23.15
N GLN A 114 0.77 4.93 -23.30
CA GLN A 114 2.15 4.53 -23.58
C GLN A 114 2.62 5.01 -24.95
N MET A 115 1.76 4.93 -25.99
CA MET A 115 2.07 5.47 -27.31
C MET A 115 2.20 7.01 -27.28
N MET A 116 1.38 7.70 -26.50
CA MET A 116 1.52 9.16 -26.35
C MET A 116 2.74 9.61 -25.54
N THR A 117 3.32 8.72 -24.72
CA THR A 117 4.47 9.03 -23.84
C THR A 117 5.80 8.47 -24.35
N GLU A 118 5.87 8.15 -25.65
CA GLU A 118 6.98 7.47 -26.35
C GLU A 118 8.39 8.07 -26.18
N GLY A 119 8.55 9.25 -25.56
CA GLY A 119 9.86 9.75 -25.12
C GLY A 119 10.50 8.97 -23.96
N LYS A 120 9.73 8.21 -23.16
CA LYS A 120 10.25 7.42 -22.03
C LYS A 120 9.94 5.94 -22.22
N LYS A 121 10.79 5.26 -23.01
CA LYS A 121 10.75 3.80 -23.17
C LYS A 121 10.81 3.14 -21.78
N LYS A 122 9.74 2.44 -21.38
CA LYS A 122 9.78 1.51 -20.25
C LYS A 122 10.99 0.58 -20.48
N LYS A 123 11.88 0.43 -19.48
CA LYS A 123 12.94 -0.58 -19.54
C LYS A 123 12.23 -1.92 -19.77
N LYS A 124 12.37 -2.50 -20.97
CA LYS A 124 11.87 -3.84 -21.23
C LYS A 124 12.45 -4.74 -20.14
N ALA A 125 11.57 -5.38 -19.36
CA ALA A 125 12.03 -6.41 -18.44
C ALA A 125 12.84 -7.39 -19.29
N LYS A 126 14.11 -7.63 -18.92
CA LYS A 126 14.94 -8.62 -19.63
C LYS A 126 14.15 -9.92 -19.58
N GLU A 127 13.61 -10.31 -20.73
CA GLU A 127 12.96 -11.60 -20.89
C GLU A 127 14.03 -12.64 -20.55
N LYS A 128 13.88 -13.27 -19.39
CA LYS A 128 14.74 -14.40 -19.04
C LYS A 128 14.48 -15.42 -20.13
N ARG A 129 15.49 -15.70 -20.96
CA ARG A 129 15.43 -16.75 -21.97
C ARG A 129 14.83 -17.99 -21.32
N LYS A 130 13.80 -18.56 -21.94
CA LYS A 130 13.32 -19.89 -21.55
C LYS A 130 14.52 -20.81 -21.76
N ARG A 131 14.95 -21.48 -20.69
CA ARG A 131 16.02 -22.48 -20.76
C ARG A 131 15.49 -23.61 -21.61
N ASP A 132 16.08 -23.83 -22.78
CA ASP A 132 15.82 -25.04 -23.54
C ASP A 132 16.34 -26.22 -22.71
N LYS A 133 15.63 -27.34 -22.74
CA LYS A 133 16.04 -28.55 -22.00
C LYS A 133 17.41 -29.07 -22.49
N ASP A 134 17.78 -28.67 -23.70
CA ASP A 134 19.01 -29.03 -24.39
C ASP A 134 20.06 -27.90 -24.38
N ASP A 135 19.80 -26.80 -23.63
CA ASP A 135 20.78 -25.74 -23.38
C ASP A 135 21.81 -26.25 -22.36
N LEU A 136 22.63 -27.21 -22.80
CA LEU A 136 23.78 -27.75 -22.10
C LEU A 136 24.88 -26.70 -21.95
N LEU A 137 24.76 -25.50 -22.54
CA LEU A 137 25.73 -24.40 -22.50
C LEU A 137 25.73 -23.58 -21.19
N ASN A 138 25.41 -24.22 -20.05
CA ASN A 138 26.09 -23.91 -18.79
C ASN A 138 27.33 -24.81 -18.56
N TYR A 139 27.53 -25.81 -19.41
CA TYR A 139 28.70 -26.65 -19.51
C TYR A 139 29.51 -26.20 -20.71
N VAL A 140 30.40 -25.25 -20.46
CA VAL A 140 31.62 -25.18 -21.25
C VAL A 140 32.35 -26.50 -21.01
N ASP A 141 32.47 -27.29 -22.08
CA ASP A 141 33.52 -28.28 -22.32
C ASP A 141 33.90 -29.21 -21.15
N GLY A 142 33.28 -30.40 -21.10
CA GLY A 142 33.82 -31.57 -20.38
C GLY A 142 33.88 -31.52 -18.84
N GLN A 143 33.59 -30.40 -18.17
CA GLN A 143 33.65 -30.30 -16.71
C GLN A 143 32.42 -30.94 -16.04
N THR A 144 32.63 -31.86 -15.08
CA THR A 144 31.52 -32.46 -14.32
C THR A 144 31.08 -31.55 -13.16
N GLY A 145 29.77 -31.35 -12.96
CA GLY A 145 29.26 -30.51 -11.85
C GLY A 145 29.09 -29.02 -12.20
N PHE A 146 28.79 -28.15 -11.22
CA PHE A 146 28.55 -26.73 -11.46
C PHE A 146 29.65 -25.86 -10.83
N TYR A 147 30.07 -24.80 -11.51
CA TYR A 147 31.09 -23.87 -11.02
C TYR A 147 30.45 -22.63 -10.41
N LYS A 148 30.88 -22.24 -9.20
CA LYS A 148 30.41 -21.03 -8.54
C LYS A 148 31.53 -20.45 -7.67
N ASP A 149 31.75 -19.14 -7.79
CA ASP A 149 32.67 -18.37 -6.94
C ASP A 149 34.09 -18.97 -6.83
N GLY A 150 34.65 -19.45 -7.95
CA GLY A 150 36.00 -20.03 -7.95
C GLY A 150 36.04 -21.56 -7.71
N VAL A 151 34.93 -22.18 -7.33
CA VAL A 151 34.88 -23.56 -6.82
C VAL A 151 33.95 -24.45 -7.67
N GLN A 152 34.38 -25.68 -7.95
CA GLN A 152 33.62 -26.68 -8.69
C GLN A 152 32.89 -27.65 -7.75
N PHE A 153 31.57 -27.75 -7.90
CA PHE A 153 30.70 -28.60 -7.08
C PHE A 153 30.31 -29.86 -7.85
N VAL A 154 30.72 -31.03 -7.35
CA VAL A 154 30.39 -32.34 -7.93
C VAL A 154 29.47 -33.11 -6.98
N LYS A 155 28.38 -33.68 -7.50
CA LYS A 155 27.42 -34.46 -6.70
C LYS A 155 27.99 -35.85 -6.39
N LYS A 156 28.07 -36.23 -5.11
CA LYS A 156 28.49 -37.57 -4.69
C LYS A 156 27.44 -38.61 -5.10
N MET A 157 27.80 -39.53 -6.00
CA MET A 157 26.97 -40.69 -6.30
C MET A 157 27.10 -41.71 -5.18
N LYS A 158 25.98 -42.24 -4.68
CA LYS A 158 25.98 -43.42 -3.81
C LYS A 158 26.27 -44.65 -4.69
N ARG A 159 27.26 -45.44 -4.30
CA ARG A 159 27.49 -46.76 -4.87
C ARG A 159 26.46 -47.74 -4.31
#